data_AF-A0A1C0YY61-F1
#
_entry.id   AF-A0A1C0YY61-F1
#
_cell.length_a   1.000
_cell.length_b   1.000
_cell.length_c   1.000
_cell.angle_alpha   90.00
_cell.angle_beta   90.00
_cell.angle_gamma   90.00
#
_symmetry.space_group_name_H-M   'P 1'
#
loop_
_entity.id
_entity.type
_entity.pdbx_description
1 polymer ?
#
loop_
_entity_poly.entity_id
_entity_poly.type
_entity_poly.pdbx_seq_one_letter_code
_entity_poly.pdbx_strand_id
1 'polypeptide(L)'
;MKKWLVVVLVIAIVAAYMSATKEEQFFFDGTIVSITGEQAIVDAVIGGGNMDIVVDLSVNEDETFSVGDVVTVQYDGTIMESHPAQIKTIDVKHK
;
A
#
# COMPACT_ATOMS: atom_id res chain seq x y z
N MET A 1 -21.11 39.64 -22.46
CA MET A 1 -19.71 39.16 -22.50
C MET A 1 -19.08 38.91 -21.12
N LYS A 2 -19.86 38.76 -20.03
CA LYS A 2 -19.32 38.64 -18.65
C LYS A 2 -19.68 37.33 -17.93
N LYS A 3 -20.64 36.56 -18.47
CA LYS A 3 -21.12 35.28 -17.91
C LYS A 3 -20.14 34.13 -18.14
N TRP A 4 -19.40 34.14 -19.24
CA TRP A 4 -18.44 33.07 -19.58
C TRP A 4 -17.15 33.16 -18.75
N LEU A 5 -16.77 34.36 -18.33
CA LEU A 5 -15.65 34.60 -17.42
C LEU A 5 -15.84 33.92 -16.05
N VAL A 6 -17.08 33.90 -15.54
CA VAL A 6 -17.41 33.23 -14.27
C VAL A 6 -17.29 31.71 -14.42
N VAL A 7 -17.72 31.15 -15.55
CA VAL A 7 -17.63 29.71 -15.82
C VAL A 7 -16.18 29.24 -15.90
N VAL A 8 -15.32 29.99 -16.58
CA VAL A 8 -13.88 29.67 -16.67
C VAL A 8 -13.20 29.76 -15.31
N LEU A 9 -13.58 30.74 -14.48
CA LEU A 9 -13.03 30.89 -13.13
C LEU A 9 -13.42 29.72 -12.22
N VAL A 10 -14.68 29.26 -12.30
CA VAL A 10 -15.16 28.11 -11.51
C VAL A 10 -14.47 26.81 -11.96
N ILE A 11 -14.28 26.59 -13.26
CA ILE A 11 -13.57 25.41 -13.77
C ILE A 11 -12.10 25.42 -13.32
N ALA A 12 -11.43 26.58 -13.33
CA ALA A 12 -10.06 26.70 -12.85
C ALA A 12 -9.92 26.40 -11.36
N ILE A 13 -10.90 26.84 -10.54
CA ILE A 13 -10.94 26.56 -9.11
C ILE A 13 -11.13 25.05 -8.86
N VAL A 14 -12.06 24.40 -9.56
CA VAL A 14 -12.30 22.94 -9.44
C VAL A 14 -11.07 22.13 -9.87
N ALA A 15 -10.39 22.53 -10.95
CA ALA A 15 -9.15 21.89 -11.39
C ALA A 15 -8.01 22.03 -10.36
N ALA A 16 -7.93 23.16 -9.67
CA ALA A 16 -6.94 23.37 -8.61
C ALA A 16 -7.19 22.47 -7.38
N TYR A 17 -8.45 22.19 -7.04
CA TYR A 17 -8.79 21.27 -5.94
C TYR A 17 -8.48 19.79 -6.28
N MET A 18 -8.66 19.39 -7.54
CA MET A 18 -8.37 18.01 -7.99
C MET A 18 -6.88 17.67 -8.04
N SER A 19 -6.00 18.68 -8.07
CA SER A 19 -4.57 18.48 -8.31
C SER A 19 -3.74 18.21 -7.04
N ALA A 20 -4.35 18.18 -5.84
CA ALA A 20 -3.63 18.40 -4.58
C ALA A 20 -3.49 17.20 -3.63
N THR A 21 -3.86 15.98 -4.03
CA THR A 21 -3.64 14.78 -3.18
C THR A 21 -2.69 13.81 -3.88
N LYS A 22 -1.38 13.98 -3.65
CA LYS A 22 -0.44 12.89 -3.86
C LYS A 22 -0.60 11.94 -2.68
N GLU A 23 -1.22 10.79 -2.90
CA GLU A 23 -1.19 9.71 -1.91
C GLU A 23 0.26 9.23 -1.79
N GLU A 24 0.82 9.33 -0.58
CA GLU A 24 2.13 8.76 -0.29
C GLU A 24 2.00 7.24 -0.33
N GLN A 25 2.83 6.62 -1.16
CA GLN A 25 2.88 5.17 -1.29
C GLN A 25 4.04 4.66 -0.43
N PHE A 26 3.75 3.71 0.45
CA PHE A 26 4.75 3.08 1.30
C PHE A 26 4.97 1.64 0.84
N PHE A 27 6.25 1.24 0.83
CA PHE A 27 6.66 -0.09 0.40
C PHE A 27 7.68 -0.66 1.36
N PHE A 28 7.67 -1.99 1.52
CA PHE A 28 8.78 -2.73 2.10
C PHE A 28 9.00 -4.03 1.34
N ASP A 29 10.23 -4.52 1.43
CA ASP A 29 10.60 -5.85 0.94
C ASP A 29 10.72 -6.81 2.12
N GLY A 30 10.36 -8.07 1.90
CA GLY A 30 10.54 -9.10 2.90
C GLY A 30 10.40 -10.50 2.33
N THR A 31 10.61 -11.50 3.18
CA THR A 31 10.50 -12.91 2.81
C THR A 31 9.27 -13.51 3.48
N ILE A 32 8.43 -14.23 2.72
CA ILE A 32 7.29 -14.95 3.29
C ILE A 32 7.81 -16.13 4.11
N VAL A 33 7.56 -16.13 5.42
CA VAL A 33 7.99 -17.19 6.35
C VAL A 33 6.86 -18.14 6.71
N SER A 34 5.60 -17.73 6.56
CA SER A 34 4.42 -18.56 6.81
C SER A 34 3.23 -18.08 5.99
N ILE A 35 2.35 -18.99 5.58
CA ILE A 35 1.07 -18.69 4.92
C ILE A 35 -0.05 -19.42 5.66
N THR A 36 -1.13 -18.70 5.98
CA THR A 36 -2.33 -19.25 6.62
C THR A 36 -3.57 -18.68 5.93
N GLY A 37 -4.19 -19.49 5.07
CA GLY A 37 -5.29 -19.03 4.22
C GLY A 37 -4.81 -17.97 3.23
N GLU A 38 -5.46 -16.82 3.24
CA GLU A 38 -5.12 -15.65 2.40
C GLU A 38 -4.12 -14.70 3.07
N GLN A 39 -3.62 -15.02 4.27
CA GLN A 39 -2.65 -14.20 4.98
C GLN A 39 -1.27 -14.83 4.98
N ALA A 40 -0.24 -13.99 4.89
CA ALA A 40 1.15 -14.37 5.06
C ALA A 40 1.79 -13.64 6.24
N ILE A 41 2.77 -14.28 6.87
CA ILE A 41 3.74 -13.59 7.72
C ILE A 41 4.98 -13.34 6.86
N VAL A 42 5.38 -12.08 6.77
CA VAL A 42 6.55 -11.61 6.04
C VAL A 42 7.59 -11.09 7.03
N ASP A 43 8.78 -11.67 7.02
CA ASP A 43 9.94 -11.15 7.74
C ASP A 43 10.55 -10.01 6.92
N ALA A 44 10.52 -8.79 7.45
CA ALA A 44 10.93 -7.58 6.77
C ALA A 44 11.81 -6.70 7.65
N VAL A 45 12.67 -5.89 7.00
CA VAL A 45 13.47 -4.87 7.69
C VAL A 45 12.76 -3.52 7.56
N ILE A 46 12.09 -3.07 8.62
CA ILE A 46 11.43 -1.76 8.66
C ILE A 46 12.02 -0.93 9.81
N GLY A 47 12.34 0.34 9.54
CA GLY A 47 12.86 1.25 10.56
C GLY A 47 14.22 0.85 11.16
N GLY A 48 14.97 -0.02 10.47
CA GLY A 48 16.28 -0.50 10.92
C GLY A 48 16.26 -1.75 11.83
N GLY A 49 15.12 -2.39 12.00
CA GLY A 49 14.98 -3.67 12.70
C GLY A 49 14.22 -4.71 11.89
N ASN A 50 14.45 -6.00 12.19
CA ASN A 50 13.64 -7.09 11.65
C ASN A 50 12.28 -7.12 12.37
N MET A 51 11.22 -7.30 11.60
CA MET A 51 9.85 -7.36 12.09
C MET A 51 9.03 -8.34 11.26
N ASP A 52 8.27 -9.18 11.94
CA ASP A 52 7.25 -10.03 11.31
C ASP A 52 5.97 -9.23 11.09
N ILE A 53 5.49 -9.23 9.85
CA ILE A 53 4.33 -8.45 9.42
C ILE A 53 3.28 -9.36 8.79
N VAL A 54 2.03 -9.23 9.21
CA VAL A 54 0.88 -9.88 8.58
C VAL A 54 0.53 -9.13 7.30
N VAL A 55 0.56 -9.83 6.17
CA VAL A 55 0.26 -9.33 4.83
C VAL A 55 -0.95 -10.08 4.29
N ASP A 56 -1.88 -9.34 3.69
CA ASP A 56 -3.04 -9.91 3.02
C ASP A 56 -2.67 -10.22 1.56
N LEU A 57 -2.67 -11.49 1.18
CA LEU A 57 -2.36 -11.94 -0.17
C LEU A 57 -3.56 -11.87 -1.11
N SER A 58 -4.78 -11.75 -0.59
CA SER A 58 -6.01 -11.67 -1.42
C SER A 58 -6.07 -10.40 -2.27
N VAL A 59 -5.25 -9.39 -1.96
CA VAL A 59 -5.16 -8.15 -2.75
C VAL A 59 -4.57 -8.37 -4.14
N ASN A 60 -3.88 -9.49 -4.38
CA ASN A 60 -3.37 -9.88 -5.69
C ASN A 60 -3.67 -11.37 -5.96
N GLU A 61 -4.85 -11.64 -6.50
CA GLU A 61 -5.30 -13.00 -6.87
C GLU A 61 -4.63 -13.53 -8.14
N ASP A 62 -3.96 -12.67 -8.93
CA ASP A 62 -3.28 -13.06 -10.17
C ASP A 62 -1.93 -13.74 -9.91
N GLU A 63 -1.37 -13.58 -8.70
CA GLU A 63 -0.12 -14.17 -8.27
C GLU A 63 -0.33 -15.30 -7.25
N THR A 64 0.50 -16.33 -7.34
CA THR A 64 0.57 -17.39 -6.33
C THR A 64 1.84 -17.21 -5.52
N PHE A 65 1.69 -17.23 -4.19
CA PHE A 65 2.78 -17.04 -3.24
C PHE A 65 3.07 -18.32 -2.46
N SER A 66 4.34 -18.53 -2.13
CA SER A 66 4.87 -19.67 -1.38
C SER A 66 5.80 -19.21 -0.26
N VAL A 67 5.96 -20.06 0.75
CA VAL A 67 6.95 -19.83 1.80
C VAL A 67 8.35 -19.84 1.20
N GLY A 68 9.14 -18.82 1.52
CA GLY A 68 10.47 -18.57 0.98
C GLY A 68 10.50 -17.52 -0.14
N ASP A 69 9.36 -17.11 -0.67
CA ASP A 69 9.31 -16.08 -1.71
C ASP A 69 9.68 -14.70 -1.13
N VAL A 70 10.42 -13.93 -1.92
CA VAL A 70 10.74 -12.54 -1.61
C VAL A 70 9.72 -11.66 -2.32
N VAL A 71 9.03 -10.83 -1.54
CA VAL A 71 7.94 -9.99 -2.01
C VAL A 71 8.19 -8.52 -1.73
N THR A 72 7.67 -7.66 -2.60
CA THR A 72 7.51 -6.23 -2.33
C THR A 72 6.05 -5.98 -1.98
N VAL A 73 5.80 -5.39 -0.82
CA VAL A 73 4.47 -5.12 -0.29
C VAL A 73 4.21 -3.63 -0.30
N GLN A 74 3.08 -3.21 -0.86
CA GLN A 74 2.57 -1.84 -0.77
C GLN A 74 1.57 -1.74 0.38
N TYR A 75 1.66 -0.66 1.16
CA TYR A 75 0.73 -0.39 2.25
C TYR A 75 0.45 1.11 2.42
N ASP A 76 -0.53 1.44 3.26
CA ASP A 76 -1.03 2.80 3.44
C ASP A 76 -0.21 3.67 4.42
N GLY A 77 0.94 3.17 4.88
CA GLY A 77 1.79 3.83 5.86
C GLY A 77 1.42 3.55 7.32
N THR A 78 0.28 2.91 7.60
CA THR A 78 -0.15 2.58 8.96
C THR A 78 0.39 1.22 9.39
N ILE A 79 1.11 1.21 10.51
CA ILE A 79 1.54 -0.01 11.20
C ILE A 79 0.82 -0.06 12.55
N MET A 80 0.10 -1.16 12.78
CA MET A 80 -0.65 -1.38 14.02
C MET A 80 0.24 -2.05 15.07
N GLU A 81 0.14 -1.60 16.32
CA GLU A 81 0.89 -2.15 17.45
C GLU A 81 0.36 -3.53 17.87
N SER A 82 0.76 -4.58 17.14
CA SER A 82 0.43 -6.00 17.40
C SER A 82 1.67 -6.89 17.24
N HIS A 83 1.55 -8.17 17.61
CA HIS A 83 2.62 -9.17 17.42
C HIS A 83 2.03 -10.47 16.81
N PRO A 84 2.29 -10.78 15.53
CA PRO A 84 3.05 -9.99 14.55
C PRO A 84 2.42 -8.63 14.24
N ALA A 85 3.19 -7.71 13.68
CA ALA A 85 2.69 -6.38 13.30
C ALA A 85 1.66 -6.50 12.18
N GLN A 86 0.65 -5.64 12.18
CA GLN A 86 -0.40 -5.63 11.17
C GLN A 86 -0.37 -4.33 10.37
N ILE A 87 -0.69 -4.43 9.08
CA ILE A 87 -0.76 -3.31 8.14
C ILE A 87 -2.03 -3.41 7.31
N LYS A 88 -2.40 -2.32 6.65
CA LYS A 88 -3.35 -2.37 5.54
C LYS A 88 -2.59 -2.61 4.24
N THR A 89 -2.63 -3.84 3.76
CA THR A 89 -2.01 -4.22 2.48
C THR A 89 -2.80 -3.59 1.32
N ILE A 90 -2.10 -3.00 0.37
CA ILE A 90 -2.67 -2.41 -0.85
C ILE A 90 -2.38 -3.30 -2.06
N ASP A 91 -1.14 -3.79 -2.16
CA ASP A 91 -0.67 -4.65 -3.25
C ASP A 91 0.49 -5.52 -2.74
N VAL A 92 0.67 -6.67 -3.36
CA VAL A 92 1.79 -7.59 -3.10
C VAL A 92 2.24 -8.20 -4.41
N LYS A 93 3.55 -8.27 -4.63
CA LYS A 93 4.14 -8.82 -5.85
C LYS A 93 5.46 -9.52 -5.55
N HIS A 94 5.81 -10.49 -6.38
CA HIS A 94 7.16 -11.06 -6.41
C HIS A 94 8.21 -9.97 -6.71
N LYS A 95 9.37 -10.08 -6.05
CA LYS A 95 10.51 -9.20 -6.28
C LYS A 95 11.40 -9.66 -7.43
#